data_AF-A0A7W1QRQ0-F1
#
_entry.id   AF-A0A7W1QRQ0-F1
#
_cell.length_a   1.000
_cell.length_b   1.000
_cell.length_c   1.000
_cell.angle_alpha   90.00
_cell.angle_beta   90.00
_cell.angle_gamma   90.00
#
_symmetry.space_group_name_H-M   'P 1'
#
loop_
_entity.id
_entity.type
_entity.pdbx_description
1 polymer ?
#
loop_
_entity_poly.entity_id
_entity_poly.type
_entity_poly.pdbx_seq_one_letter_code
_entity_poly.pdbx_strand_id
1 'polypeptide(L)'
;MLRQHFSRRSLNFAFIILLISQFVCAFAQKPATLTVRDIMAELSIAGMRAEGEKISMDGRAVAFLWSAAGREPRDLYVVSTGGGEEPRLLARAVDKPQETRPESGATRDEASTGERREERVMQRDTAQQAREQSVSGIEWSPDGRRLLFSKSGDLYT
;
A
#
# COMPACT_ATOMS: atom_id res chain seq x y z
N MET A 1 -48.47 41.41 21.42
CA MET A 1 -47.79 40.28 20.75
C MET A 1 -46.38 40.16 21.33
N LEU A 2 -46.04 39.00 21.90
CA LEU A 2 -44.89 38.72 22.77
C LEU A 2 -43.54 38.76 22.04
N ARG A 3 -42.56 39.48 22.61
CA ARG A 3 -41.15 39.49 22.18
C ARG A 3 -40.40 38.41 22.98
N GLN A 4 -40.03 37.29 22.34
CA GLN A 4 -39.31 36.21 23.02
C GLN A 4 -37.86 36.64 23.31
N HIS A 5 -37.52 36.78 24.60
CA HIS A 5 -36.15 36.93 25.07
C HIS A 5 -35.46 35.55 25.08
N PHE A 6 -34.71 35.24 24.03
CA PHE A 6 -33.77 34.11 24.07
C PHE A 6 -32.62 34.46 25.04
N SER A 7 -32.53 33.72 26.14
CA SER A 7 -31.53 33.93 27.21
C SER A 7 -30.12 33.55 26.72
N ARG A 8 -29.12 34.43 26.92
CA ARG A 8 -27.70 34.14 26.65
C ARG A 8 -27.18 32.88 27.38
N ARG A 9 -27.88 32.41 28.43
CA ARG A 9 -27.51 31.22 29.21
C ARG A 9 -27.74 29.92 28.44
N SER A 10 -28.74 29.84 27.56
CA SER A 10 -28.99 28.62 26.74
C SER A 10 -27.99 28.45 25.60
N LEU A 11 -27.43 29.55 25.09
CA LEU A 11 -26.43 29.51 24.02
C LEU A 11 -25.06 28.98 24.52
N ASN A 12 -24.64 29.40 25.72
CA ASN A 12 -23.40 28.91 26.34
C ASN A 12 -23.48 27.42 26.72
N PHE A 13 -24.67 26.96 27.13
CA PHE A 13 -24.88 25.55 27.48
C PHE A 13 -24.79 24.63 26.24
N ALA A 14 -25.35 25.06 25.11
CA ALA A 14 -25.25 24.34 23.84
C ALA A 14 -23.80 24.25 23.34
N PHE A 15 -23.00 25.30 23.53
CA PHE A 15 -21.60 25.33 23.10
C PHE A 15 -20.71 24.39 23.92
N ILE A 16 -20.96 24.28 25.23
CA ILE A 16 -20.26 23.33 26.11
C ILE A 16 -20.61 21.88 25.75
N ILE A 17 -21.88 21.58 25.46
CA ILE A 17 -22.28 20.23 25.02
C ILE A 17 -21.62 19.87 23.68
N LEU A 18 -21.51 20.81 22.75
CA LEU A 18 -20.86 20.59 21.46
C LEU A 18 -19.36 20.32 21.62
N LEU A 19 -18.67 21.03 22.50
CA LEU A 19 -17.27 20.79 22.84
C LEU A 19 -17.06 19.42 23.52
N ILE A 20 -17.95 19.03 24.44
CA ILE A 20 -17.87 17.71 25.11
C ILE A 20 -18.14 16.57 24.11
N SER A 21 -19.10 16.75 23.20
CA SER A 21 -19.40 15.78 22.14
C SER A 21 -18.21 15.55 21.20
N GLN A 22 -17.47 16.60 20.85
CA GLN A 22 -16.25 16.47 20.06
C GLN A 22 -15.11 15.78 20.84
N PHE A 23 -15.03 15.98 22.15
CA PHE A 23 -14.03 15.33 22.98
C PHE A 23 -14.27 13.82 23.14
N VAL A 24 -15.54 13.38 23.21
CA VAL A 24 -15.89 11.96 23.35
C VAL A 24 -15.61 11.16 22.06
N CYS A 25 -15.73 11.77 20.89
CA CYS A 25 -15.44 11.10 19.62
C CYS A 25 -13.93 10.86 19.39
N ALA A 26 -13.06 11.72 19.94
CA ALA A 26 -11.61 11.61 19.74
C ALA A 26 -10.97 10.41 20.48
N PHE A 27 -11.58 9.91 21.55
CA PHE A 27 -11.05 8.82 22.38
C PHE A 27 -11.70 7.45 22.15
N ALA A 28 -12.69 7.36 21.24
CA ALA A 28 -13.39 6.12 20.95
C ALA A 28 -12.70 5.24 19.87
N GLN A 29 -11.37 5.37 19.70
CA GLN A 29 -10.62 4.41 18.89
C GLN A 29 -10.44 3.13 19.69
N LYS A 30 -11.19 2.07 19.33
CA LYS A 30 -10.98 0.73 19.88
C LYS A 30 -9.54 0.30 19.54
N PRO A 31 -8.74 -0.18 20.50
CA PRO A 31 -7.44 -0.75 20.16
C PRO A 31 -7.67 -1.95 19.24
N ALA A 32 -7.10 -1.90 18.04
CA ALA A 32 -7.08 -3.06 17.15
C ALA A 32 -6.18 -4.11 17.78
N THR A 33 -6.77 -5.24 18.20
CA THR A 33 -6.01 -6.35 18.76
C THR A 33 -5.24 -7.05 17.65
N LEU A 34 -3.92 -6.89 17.63
CA LEU A 34 -3.05 -7.61 16.70
C LEU A 34 -3.12 -9.12 16.98
N THR A 35 -3.57 -9.91 16.01
CA THR A 35 -3.61 -11.37 16.13
C THR A 35 -2.46 -12.04 15.40
N VAL A 36 -2.15 -13.29 15.76
CA VAL A 36 -1.17 -14.11 15.02
C VAL A 36 -1.59 -14.26 13.55
N ARG A 37 -2.91 -14.32 13.28
CA ARG A 37 -3.42 -14.40 11.91
C ARG A 37 -3.08 -13.14 11.10
N ASP A 38 -3.11 -11.97 11.73
CA ASP A 38 -2.76 -10.71 11.07
C ASP A 38 -1.25 -10.62 10.82
N ILE A 39 -0.43 -11.13 11.73
CA ILE A 39 1.03 -11.20 11.55
C ILE A 39 1.40 -12.19 10.43
N MET A 40 0.69 -13.31 10.36
CA MET A 40 0.92 -14.38 9.39
C MET A 40 0.12 -14.21 8.09
N ALA A 41 -0.60 -13.10 7.93
CA ALA A 41 -1.31 -12.79 6.70
C ALA A 41 -0.31 -12.63 5.55
N GLU A 42 -0.76 -12.97 4.34
CA GLU A 42 0.07 -12.84 3.13
C GLU A 42 0.48 -11.38 2.87
N LEU A 43 -0.42 -10.44 3.17
CA LEU A 43 -0.09 -9.03 3.24
C LEU A 43 0.52 -8.74 4.61
N SER A 44 1.83 -8.56 4.63
CA SER A 44 2.58 -8.18 5.84
C SER A 44 2.00 -6.92 6.47
N ILE A 45 1.79 -6.93 7.79
CA ILE A 45 1.33 -5.77 8.53
C ILE A 45 2.33 -4.59 8.50
N ALA A 46 3.61 -4.88 8.26
CA ALA A 46 4.65 -3.87 8.09
C ALA A 46 4.72 -3.33 6.65
N GLY A 47 3.84 -3.79 5.76
CA GLY A 47 3.93 -3.57 4.32
C GLY A 47 5.03 -4.40 3.66
N MET A 48 5.18 -4.21 2.35
CA MET A 48 6.30 -4.79 1.59
C MET A 48 7.51 -3.87 1.68
N ARG A 49 8.67 -4.46 1.97
CA ARG A 49 9.95 -3.75 2.01
C ARG A 49 10.37 -3.36 0.58
N ALA A 50 10.91 -2.15 0.42
CA ALA A 50 11.63 -1.80 -0.81
C ALA A 50 12.85 -2.72 -1.02
N GLU A 51 13.20 -2.98 -2.28
CA GLU A 51 14.38 -3.78 -2.66
C GLU A 51 15.10 -3.18 -3.85
N GLY A 52 16.33 -3.64 -4.11
CA GLY A 52 17.10 -3.24 -5.28
C GLY A 52 17.49 -1.77 -5.26
N GLU A 53 17.65 -1.19 -4.07
CA GLU A 53 17.87 0.23 -3.89
C GLU A 53 19.20 0.68 -4.52
N LYS A 54 19.15 1.72 -5.34
CA LYS A 54 20.28 2.31 -6.04
C LYS A 54 20.25 3.82 -5.91
N ILE A 55 21.29 4.39 -5.32
CA ILE A 55 21.45 5.84 -5.20
C ILE A 55 22.07 6.38 -6.50
N SER A 56 21.57 7.52 -6.98
CA SER A 56 22.14 8.23 -8.13
C SER A 56 23.57 8.71 -7.80
N MET A 57 24.41 8.88 -8.83
CA MET A 57 25.83 9.24 -8.61
C MET A 57 26.01 10.62 -7.96
N ASP A 58 25.07 11.54 -8.19
CA ASP A 58 25.02 12.85 -7.53
C ASP A 58 24.41 12.81 -6.12
N GLY A 59 23.94 11.64 -5.67
CA GLY A 59 23.37 11.40 -4.35
C GLY A 59 22.00 12.05 -4.13
N ARG A 60 21.33 12.55 -5.18
CA ARG A 60 20.07 13.28 -5.06
C ARG A 60 18.82 12.42 -5.18
N ALA A 61 18.93 11.23 -5.73
CA ALA A 61 17.81 10.33 -5.96
C ALA A 61 18.12 8.89 -5.56
N VAL A 62 17.09 8.15 -5.19
CA VAL A 62 17.14 6.70 -4.97
C VAL A 62 16.10 6.05 -5.87
N ALA A 63 16.53 5.09 -6.67
CA ALA A 63 15.66 4.17 -7.39
C ALA A 63 15.50 2.89 -6.59
N PHE A 64 14.30 2.32 -6.55
CA PHE A 64 14.03 1.09 -5.82
C PHE A 64 12.78 0.38 -6.35
N LEU A 65 12.68 -0.91 -6.07
CA LEU A 65 11.55 -1.75 -6.41
C LEU A 65 10.59 -1.84 -5.23
N TRP A 66 9.31 -1.57 -5.47
CA TRP A 66 8.29 -1.63 -4.43
C TRP A 66 6.89 -1.92 -4.99
N SER A 67 6.01 -2.42 -4.13
CA SER A 67 4.60 -2.63 -4.45
C SER A 67 3.73 -2.01 -3.38
N ALA A 68 2.94 -1.01 -3.77
CA ALA A 68 1.96 -0.39 -2.88
C ALA A 68 0.84 -1.37 -2.45
N ALA A 69 0.55 -2.38 -3.28
CA ALA A 69 -0.39 -3.45 -2.96
C ALA A 69 0.20 -4.51 -2.01
N GLY A 70 1.50 -4.42 -1.71
CA GLY A 70 2.22 -5.34 -0.84
C GLY A 70 2.34 -6.76 -1.38
N ARG A 71 2.23 -6.93 -2.71
CA ARG A 71 2.38 -8.21 -3.43
C ARG A 71 3.21 -8.02 -4.69
N GLU A 72 3.85 -9.09 -5.15
CA GLU A 72 4.55 -9.10 -6.44
C GLU A 72 3.55 -8.96 -7.61
N PRO A 73 4.00 -8.46 -8.77
CA PRO A 73 5.35 -7.94 -9.04
C PRO A 73 5.55 -6.50 -8.54
N ARG A 74 6.81 -6.15 -8.28
CA ARG A 74 7.20 -4.80 -7.85
C ARG A 74 7.41 -3.85 -9.01
N ASP A 75 6.90 -2.64 -8.85
CA ASP A 75 7.12 -1.53 -9.76
C ASP A 75 8.41 -0.78 -9.41
N LEU A 76 8.95 -0.04 -10.38
CA LEU A 76 10.12 0.79 -10.22
C LEU A 76 9.71 2.21 -9.79
N TYR A 77 10.23 2.63 -8.65
CA TYR A 77 10.02 3.95 -8.09
C TYR A 77 11.34 4.73 -8.01
N VAL A 78 11.22 6.05 -7.99
CA VAL A 78 12.31 6.98 -7.70
C VAL A 78 11.86 8.01 -6.67
N VAL A 79 12.71 8.32 -5.70
CA VAL A 79 12.46 9.34 -4.68
C VAL A 79 13.68 10.22 -4.49
N SER A 80 13.47 11.48 -4.11
CA SER A 80 14.54 12.39 -3.70
C SER A 80 15.17 11.95 -2.36
N THR A 81 16.49 12.03 -2.25
CA THR A 81 17.22 11.77 -1.00
C THR A 81 17.05 12.87 0.05
N GLY A 82 16.53 14.04 -0.36
CA GLY A 82 16.23 15.15 0.55
C GLY A 82 15.11 14.86 1.55
N GLY A 83 14.33 13.80 1.30
CA GLY A 83 13.18 13.41 2.13
C GLY A 83 11.97 14.35 1.95
N GLY A 84 10.82 13.91 2.47
CA GLY A 84 9.57 14.68 2.42
C GLY A 84 8.79 14.60 1.11
N GLU A 85 9.35 13.99 0.07
CA GLU A 85 8.67 13.71 -1.18
C GLU A 85 8.14 12.28 -1.23
N GLU A 86 6.96 12.09 -1.84
CA GLU A 86 6.43 10.77 -2.11
C GLU A 86 7.22 10.09 -3.25
N PRO A 87 7.44 8.77 -3.18
CA PRO A 87 8.06 8.03 -4.28
C PRO A 87 7.26 8.16 -5.57
N ARG A 88 7.94 8.57 -6.64
CA ARG A 88 7.35 8.67 -7.97
C ARG A 88 7.47 7.33 -8.70
N LEU A 89 6.35 6.84 -9.23
CA LEU A 89 6.34 5.67 -10.11
C LEU A 89 7.03 6.00 -11.44
N LEU A 90 8.10 5.27 -11.77
CA LEU A 90 8.85 5.42 -13.00
C LEU A 90 8.42 4.39 -14.06
N ALA A 91 8.26 3.13 -13.65
CA ALA A 91 7.80 2.07 -14.54
C ALA A 91 6.98 1.04 -13.78
N ARG A 92 5.86 0.60 -14.37
CA ARG A 92 5.12 -0.55 -13.85
C ARG A 92 5.74 -1.85 -14.36
N ALA A 93 5.81 -2.85 -13.50
CA ALA A 93 6.14 -4.22 -13.87
C ALA A 93 5.11 -4.79 -14.85
N VAL A 94 3.82 -4.55 -14.59
CA VAL A 94 2.72 -5.01 -15.45
C VAL A 94 1.96 -3.81 -16.00
N ASP A 95 1.68 -3.85 -17.30
CA ASP A 95 0.96 -2.76 -17.96
C ASP A 95 -0.50 -2.66 -17.47
N LYS A 96 -1.10 -3.81 -17.13
CA LYS A 96 -2.44 -3.94 -16.53
C LYS A 96 -2.36 -4.66 -15.18
N PRO A 97 -2.72 -4.00 -14.06
CA PRO A 97 -2.80 -4.64 -12.76
C PRO A 97 -3.78 -5.82 -12.82
N GLN A 98 -3.41 -6.99 -12.30
CA GLN A 98 -4.37 -8.07 -12.06
C GLN A 98 -5.37 -7.62 -10.99
N GLU A 99 -6.66 -7.81 -11.25
CA GLU A 99 -7.72 -7.55 -10.27
C GLU A 99 -7.53 -8.46 -9.06
N THR A 100 -7.48 -7.85 -7.88
CA THR A 100 -7.41 -8.59 -6.61
C THR A 100 -8.71 -9.36 -6.42
N ARG A 101 -8.64 -10.70 -6.40
CA ARG A 101 -9.78 -11.51 -5.97
C ARG A 101 -10.05 -11.22 -4.49
N PRO A 102 -11.29 -10.93 -4.09
CA PRO A 102 -11.62 -10.78 -2.67
C PRO A 102 -11.22 -12.06 -1.94
N GLU A 103 -10.52 -11.89 -0.82
CA GLU A 103 -10.15 -12.96 0.07
C GLU A 103 -11.40 -13.74 0.49
N SER A 104 -11.51 -14.98 0.00
CA SER A 104 -12.67 -15.81 0.28
C SER A 104 -12.70 -16.10 1.77
N GLY A 105 -13.58 -15.42 2.50
CA GLY A 105 -13.96 -15.73 3.86
C GLY A 105 -14.74 -17.04 3.90
N ALA A 106 -14.11 -18.16 3.56
CA ALA A 106 -14.74 -19.47 3.63
C ALA A 106 -14.69 -19.95 5.09
N THR A 107 -15.84 -19.88 5.76
CA THR A 107 -16.09 -20.53 7.05
C THR A 107 -16.09 -22.05 6.86
N ARG A 108 -15.05 -22.67 7.45
CA ARG A 108 -14.72 -24.08 7.77
C ARG A 108 -15.38 -25.30 7.08
N ASP A 109 -16.58 -25.29 6.51
CA ASP A 109 -17.29 -26.56 6.32
C ASP A 109 -17.58 -27.00 4.87
N GLU A 110 -17.25 -26.25 3.80
CA GLU A 110 -17.66 -26.65 2.43
C GLU A 110 -16.61 -26.57 1.30
N ALA A 111 -15.30 -26.43 1.58
CA ALA A 111 -14.30 -26.42 0.50
C ALA A 111 -13.79 -27.83 0.17
N SER A 112 -14.34 -28.42 -0.89
CA SER A 112 -13.91 -29.69 -1.46
C SER A 112 -12.40 -29.69 -1.81
N THR A 113 -11.75 -30.86 -1.76
CA THR A 113 -10.32 -30.99 -2.08
C THR A 113 -9.95 -30.49 -3.49
N GLY A 114 -10.92 -30.41 -4.41
CA GLY A 114 -10.77 -29.85 -5.75
C GLY A 114 -10.53 -28.33 -5.75
N GLU A 115 -11.37 -27.56 -5.06
CA GLU A 115 -11.27 -26.10 -5.01
C GLU A 115 -9.94 -25.64 -4.40
N ARG A 116 -9.48 -26.32 -3.34
CA ARG A 116 -8.18 -26.03 -2.71
C ARG A 116 -6.99 -26.40 -3.60
N ARG A 117 -7.18 -27.33 -4.54
CA ARG A 117 -6.16 -27.67 -5.55
C ARG A 117 -6.12 -26.61 -6.64
N GLU A 118 -7.27 -26.18 -7.12
CA GLU A 118 -7.37 -25.09 -8.11
C GLU A 118 -6.83 -23.78 -7.55
N GLU A 119 -7.16 -23.41 -6.31
CA GLU A 119 -6.62 -22.23 -5.63
C GLU A 119 -5.09 -22.27 -5.57
N ARG A 120 -4.49 -23.42 -5.22
CA ARG A 120 -3.04 -23.58 -5.19
C ARG A 120 -2.40 -23.48 -6.57
N VAL A 121 -3.05 -24.00 -7.61
CA VAL A 121 -2.55 -23.89 -8.99
C VAL A 121 -2.59 -22.42 -9.42
N MET A 122 -3.72 -21.73 -9.19
CA MET A 122 -3.85 -20.31 -9.50
C MET A 122 -2.82 -19.45 -8.76
N GLN A 123 -2.59 -19.68 -7.47
CA GLN A 123 -1.56 -18.96 -6.69
C GLN A 123 -0.16 -19.20 -7.26
N ARG A 124 0.15 -20.44 -7.67
CA ARG A 124 1.44 -20.77 -8.29
C ARG A 124 1.61 -20.06 -9.63
N ASP A 125 0.59 -20.05 -10.47
CA ASP A 125 0.62 -19.42 -11.78
C ASP A 125 0.76 -17.91 -11.65
N THR A 126 0.03 -17.27 -10.74
CA THR A 126 0.20 -15.83 -10.41
C THR A 126 1.62 -15.53 -9.93
N ALA A 127 2.17 -16.36 -9.03
CA ALA A 127 3.53 -16.16 -8.51
C ALA A 127 4.60 -16.33 -9.60
N GLN A 128 4.38 -17.26 -10.54
CA GLN A 128 5.26 -17.45 -11.68
C GLN A 128 5.19 -16.26 -12.64
N GLN A 129 3.97 -15.82 -12.98
CA GLN A 129 3.75 -14.68 -13.86
C GLN A 129 4.35 -13.39 -13.31
N ALA A 130 4.24 -13.17 -11.99
CA ALA A 130 4.85 -12.02 -11.33
C ALA A 130 6.40 -12.04 -11.44
N ARG A 131 7.04 -13.21 -11.37
CA ARG A 131 8.49 -13.33 -11.57
C ARG A 131 8.89 -12.99 -13.00
N GLU A 132 8.14 -13.50 -13.97
CA GLU A 132 8.38 -13.27 -15.41
C GLU A 132 8.21 -11.78 -15.79
N GLN A 133 7.31 -11.07 -15.12
CA GLN A 133 7.02 -9.66 -15.38
C GLN A 133 7.79 -8.68 -14.49
N SER A 134 8.71 -9.19 -13.66
CA SER A 134 9.44 -8.36 -12.69
C SER A 134 10.39 -7.36 -13.36
N VAL A 135 10.52 -6.18 -12.76
CA VAL A 135 11.58 -5.22 -13.09
C VAL A 135 12.84 -5.61 -12.33
N SER A 136 14.00 -5.63 -13.00
CA SER A 136 15.27 -5.98 -12.36
C SER A 136 16.47 -5.28 -12.99
N GLY A 137 17.64 -5.37 -12.35
CA GLY A 137 18.90 -4.89 -12.94
C GLY A 137 18.96 -3.36 -13.09
N ILE A 138 18.50 -2.63 -12.08
CA ILE A 138 18.50 -1.17 -12.05
C ILE A 138 19.94 -0.65 -11.98
N GLU A 139 20.31 0.24 -12.89
CA GLU A 139 21.60 0.93 -12.88
C GLU A 139 21.46 2.38 -13.36
N TRP A 140 22.07 3.32 -12.63
CA TRP A 140 22.08 4.73 -13.00
C TRP A 140 23.08 5.02 -14.12
N SER A 141 22.72 5.94 -15.01
CA SER A 141 23.70 6.53 -15.91
C SER A 141 24.76 7.31 -15.11
N PRO A 142 26.00 7.42 -15.61
CA PRO A 142 27.07 8.14 -14.90
C PRO A 142 26.75 9.62 -14.63
N ASP A 143 25.89 10.24 -15.44
CA ASP A 143 25.42 11.61 -15.25
C ASP A 143 24.24 11.73 -14.27
N GLY A 144 23.72 10.61 -13.76
CA GLY A 144 22.59 10.54 -12.82
C GLY A 144 21.23 10.87 -13.44
N ARG A 145 21.13 11.03 -14.76
CA ARG A 145 19.90 11.51 -15.42
C ARG A 145 19.00 10.43 -16.00
N ARG A 146 19.51 9.21 -16.17
CA ARG A 146 18.81 8.08 -16.78
C ARG A 146 19.02 6.81 -15.97
N LEU A 147 18.15 5.84 -16.20
CA LEU A 147 18.17 4.55 -15.51
C LEU A 147 18.07 3.43 -16.54
N LEU A 148 19.08 2.58 -16.60
CA LEU A 148 18.99 1.31 -17.30
C LEU A 148 18.28 0.31 -16.39
N PHE A 149 17.27 -0.38 -16.90
CA PHE A 149 16.62 -1.49 -16.20
C PHE A 149 16.10 -2.53 -17.18
N SER A 150 15.89 -3.74 -16.70
CA SER A 150 15.22 -4.81 -17.44
C SER A 150 13.78 -4.97 -16.98
N LYS A 151 12.87 -5.22 -17.91
CA LYS A 151 11.47 -5.56 -17.64
C LYS A 151 11.02 -6.59 -18.67
N SER A 152 10.49 -7.72 -18.20
CA SER A 152 9.97 -8.80 -19.06
C SER A 152 10.96 -9.31 -20.12
N GLY A 153 12.26 -9.27 -19.81
CA GLY A 153 13.33 -9.67 -20.74
C GLY A 153 13.86 -8.56 -21.67
N ASP A 154 13.20 -7.41 -21.73
CA ASP A 154 13.64 -6.26 -22.51
C ASP A 154 14.42 -5.25 -21.66
N LEU A 155 15.27 -4.44 -22.30
CA LEU A 155 16.04 -3.37 -21.66
C LEU A 155 15.46 -1.99 -21.98
N TYR A 156 15.39 -1.14 -20.96
CA TYR A 156 14.85 0.22 -21.01
C TYR A 156 15.83 1.23 -20.42
N THR A 157 15.81 2.47 -20.90
CA THR A 157 16.69 3.58 -20.45
C THR A 157 15.95 4.90 -20.25
#